data_AF-A0A0S8BFC1-F1
#
_entry.id   AF-A0A0S8BFC1-F1
#
_cell.length_a   1.000
_cell.length_b   1.000
_cell.length_c   1.000
_cell.angle_alpha   90.00
_cell.angle_beta   90.00
_cell.angle_gamma   90.00
#
_symmetry.space_group_name_H-M   'P 1'
#
loop_
_entity.id
_entity.type
_entity.pdbx_description
1 polymer ?
#
loop_
_entity_poly.entity_id
_entity_poly.type
_entity_poly.pdbx_seq_one_letter_code
_entity_poly.pdbx_strand_id
1 'polypeptide(L)'
;MIEHQDLLDALNKDIPLREKLSYMHGVLCQRFDVIDRVAVAIYDPKTDVLSSYLDSRQDERRTERYYVELEKATSLREMLNDGRPKIITHLDIFSDDNPEHNRRVSDKGYRSSYTMPMYLNGNFFGFVFFISDKEDAYTSEVLHYLDLFGHLISLIVINEVSSIHTLLAAIKTARDVTHHRDIETGAHLDRMALYAQLIARDLADDYGFDDEYIEHVFLFAPLHDIGKIGVPDKILLKPGKLTAEEYDQMKQHVEKGRQIIDEMLRNFGLESFQRIDVLRNIAQFHHEAVDGSGYPYGLSGDEIPIEARIVSVADVFDALTSRRPYKQPWANEDAFAAMYQLSGVTLDHACVQALHRHQAEVEKIQARFQENQYG
;
A
#
# COMPACT_ATOMS: atom_id res chain seq x y z
N MET A 1 32.26 -4.46 37.08
CA MET A 1 31.23 -3.81 36.26
C MET A 1 30.57 -4.94 35.49
N ILE A 2 29.25 -5.12 35.57
CA ILE A 2 28.56 -6.13 34.74
C ILE A 2 28.29 -5.44 33.41
N GLU A 3 28.88 -5.93 32.32
CA GLU A 3 28.53 -5.48 30.97
C GLU A 3 27.16 -6.08 30.62
N HIS A 4 26.18 -5.22 30.36
CA HIS A 4 24.85 -5.61 29.88
C HIS A 4 24.75 -5.25 28.40
N GLN A 5 24.41 -6.23 27.58
CA GLN A 5 24.11 -6.02 26.17
C GLN A 5 22.60 -5.86 25.99
N ASP A 6 22.18 -4.70 25.49
CA ASP A 6 20.79 -4.47 25.10
C ASP A 6 20.52 -5.21 23.78
N LEU A 7 19.81 -6.33 23.86
CA LEU A 7 19.47 -7.15 22.70
C LEU A 7 18.51 -6.45 21.74
N LEU A 8 17.88 -5.33 22.11
CA LEU A 8 16.94 -4.57 21.29
C LEU A 8 17.48 -3.21 20.84
N ASP A 9 18.80 -2.94 20.99
CA ASP A 9 19.39 -1.63 20.67
C ASP A 9 19.13 -1.15 19.22
N ALA A 10 18.96 -2.09 18.29
CA ALA A 10 18.75 -1.78 16.88
C ALA A 10 17.41 -1.08 16.63
N LEU A 11 16.43 -1.27 17.53
CA LEU A 11 15.13 -0.60 17.44
C LEU A 11 15.25 0.93 17.62
N ASN A 12 16.32 1.40 18.26
CA ASN A 12 16.61 2.83 18.43
C ASN A 12 17.30 3.45 17.21
N LYS A 13 17.69 2.64 16.21
CA LYS A 13 18.39 3.11 15.01
C LYS A 13 17.39 3.47 13.91
N ASP A 14 17.85 4.33 13.01
CA ASP A 14 17.15 4.68 11.78
C ASP A 14 17.37 3.57 10.73
N ILE A 15 16.67 2.46 10.93
CA ILE A 15 16.70 1.27 10.07
C ILE A 15 15.28 0.89 9.64
N PRO A 16 15.13 0.16 8.52
CA PRO A 16 13.84 -0.30 8.05
C PRO A 16 12.96 -1.02 9.04
N LEU A 17 11.64 -0.82 8.94
CA LEU A 17 10.67 -1.50 9.79
C LEU A 17 10.78 -3.01 9.67
N ARG A 18 11.00 -3.50 8.45
CA ARG A 18 11.30 -4.90 8.17
C ARG A 18 12.57 -5.38 8.89
N GLU A 19 13.63 -4.58 8.93
CA GLU A 19 14.87 -4.92 9.65
C GLU A 19 14.63 -4.93 11.16
N LYS A 20 13.84 -3.98 11.70
CA LYS A 20 13.41 -4.00 13.11
C LYS A 20 12.63 -5.28 13.45
N LEU A 21 11.72 -5.70 12.57
CA LEU A 21 10.97 -6.96 12.72
C LEU A 21 11.90 -8.17 12.71
N SER A 22 12.83 -8.22 11.75
CA SER A 22 13.82 -9.30 11.63
C SER A 22 14.74 -9.37 12.85
N TYR A 23 15.12 -8.23 13.41
CA TYR A 23 15.93 -8.15 14.63
C TYR A 23 15.17 -8.66 15.86
N MET A 24 13.92 -8.22 16.05
CA MET A 24 13.05 -8.74 17.11
C MET A 24 12.83 -10.26 16.99
N HIS A 25 12.62 -10.76 15.77
CA HIS A 25 12.52 -12.19 15.51
C HIS A 25 13.82 -12.93 15.84
N GLY A 26 14.97 -12.37 15.47
CA GLY A 26 16.28 -12.93 15.84
C GLY A 26 16.49 -13.04 17.35
N VAL A 27 16.04 -12.05 18.13
CA VAL A 27 16.08 -12.11 19.61
C VAL A 27 15.17 -13.21 20.15
N LEU A 28 13.96 -13.39 19.59
CA LEU A 28 13.09 -14.51 19.94
C LEU A 28 13.77 -15.85 19.65
N CYS A 29 14.44 -15.98 18.50
CA CYS A 29 15.14 -17.22 18.10
C CYS A 29 16.35 -17.56 18.99
N GLN A 30 16.98 -16.59 19.65
CA GLN A 30 18.05 -16.87 20.62
C GLN A 30 17.53 -17.62 21.85
N ARG A 31 16.24 -17.50 22.16
CA ARG A 31 15.60 -18.15 23.32
C ARG A 31 14.73 -19.33 22.93
N PHE A 32 14.06 -19.28 21.79
CA PHE A 32 13.09 -20.27 21.36
C PHE A 32 13.38 -20.74 19.93
N ASP A 33 13.61 -22.04 19.77
CA ASP A 33 13.87 -22.68 18.47
C ASP A 33 12.59 -23.10 17.73
N VAL A 34 11.45 -22.55 18.16
CA VAL A 34 10.10 -22.90 17.66
C VAL A 34 9.41 -21.74 16.94
N ILE A 35 10.06 -20.58 16.84
CA ILE A 35 9.49 -19.41 16.16
C ILE A 35 10.18 -19.27 14.81
N ASP A 36 9.57 -19.86 13.79
CA ASP A 36 10.14 -19.84 12.46
C ASP A 36 9.93 -18.50 11.78
N ARG A 37 8.76 -17.90 11.89
CA ARG A 37 8.42 -16.69 11.13
C ARG A 37 7.54 -15.77 11.95
N VAL A 38 7.76 -14.47 11.77
CA VAL A 38 6.89 -13.42 12.27
C VAL A 38 6.37 -12.62 11.09
N ALA A 39 5.05 -12.54 10.95
CA ALA A 39 4.39 -11.80 9.89
C ALA A 39 3.39 -10.81 10.46
N VAL A 40 3.15 -9.73 9.73
CA VAL A 40 2.17 -8.71 10.10
C VAL A 40 1.23 -8.49 8.93
N ALA A 41 -0.07 -8.45 9.20
CA ALA A 41 -1.08 -8.04 8.24
C ALA A 41 -1.84 -6.81 8.76
N ILE A 42 -2.15 -5.87 7.87
CA ILE A 42 -2.88 -4.64 8.18
C ILE A 42 -4.27 -4.72 7.56
N TYR A 43 -5.25 -4.20 8.28
CA TYR A 43 -6.64 -4.14 7.85
C TYR A 43 -7.01 -2.74 7.35
N ASP A 44 -7.60 -2.67 6.16
CA ASP A 44 -8.22 -1.46 5.65
C ASP A 44 -9.75 -1.52 5.85
N PRO A 45 -10.32 -0.72 6.78
CA PRO A 45 -11.75 -0.69 7.04
C PRO A 45 -12.59 -0.17 5.86
N LYS A 46 -12.01 0.59 4.93
CA LYS A 46 -12.75 1.05 3.74
C LYS A 46 -13.00 -0.07 2.76
N THR A 47 -12.05 -1.00 2.62
CA THR A 47 -12.09 -2.11 1.67
C THR A 47 -12.47 -3.45 2.31
N ASP A 48 -12.52 -3.53 3.63
CA ASP A 48 -12.63 -4.79 4.40
C ASP A 48 -11.47 -5.76 4.09
N VAL A 49 -10.37 -5.28 3.51
CA VAL A 49 -9.26 -6.14 3.10
C VAL A 49 -8.21 -6.20 4.20
N LEU A 50 -7.82 -7.42 4.55
CA LEU A 50 -6.62 -7.73 5.30
C LEU A 50 -5.49 -8.05 4.31
N SER A 51 -4.38 -7.32 4.43
CA SER A 51 -3.24 -7.37 3.53
C SER A 51 -1.97 -7.75 4.29
N SER A 52 -1.18 -8.69 3.76
CA SER A 52 0.19 -8.89 4.26
C SER A 52 1.00 -7.59 4.14
N TYR A 53 1.71 -7.20 5.20
CA TYR A 53 2.46 -5.95 5.29
C TYR A 53 3.95 -6.18 5.57
N LEU A 54 4.29 -7.02 6.55
CA LEU A 54 5.68 -7.33 6.89
C LEU A 54 5.90 -8.82 7.12
N ASP A 55 7.16 -9.21 6.93
CA ASP A 55 7.65 -10.57 7.14
C ASP A 55 9.09 -10.54 7.62
N SER A 56 9.41 -11.36 8.61
CA SER A 56 10.76 -11.52 9.17
C SER A 56 11.69 -12.42 8.34
N ARG A 57 11.18 -13.24 7.40
CA ARG A 57 12.00 -14.08 6.51
C ARG A 57 11.98 -13.59 5.06
N GLN A 58 13.11 -13.80 4.35
CA GLN A 58 13.29 -13.50 2.92
C GLN A 58 13.43 -14.75 2.03
N ASP A 59 13.23 -15.96 2.58
CA ASP A 59 13.49 -17.21 1.85
C ASP A 59 12.33 -17.65 0.93
N GLU A 60 12.55 -18.72 0.16
CA GLU A 60 11.58 -19.36 -0.75
C GLU A 60 10.26 -19.79 -0.07
N ARG A 61 10.20 -19.79 1.28
CA ARG A 61 8.99 -20.06 2.07
C ARG A 61 8.18 -18.79 2.38
N ARG A 62 8.49 -17.64 1.75
CA ARG A 62 7.60 -16.46 1.78
C ARG A 62 6.23 -16.86 1.24
N THR A 63 5.17 -16.82 2.04
CA THR A 63 3.81 -17.00 1.48
C THR A 63 3.55 -15.92 0.45
N GLU A 64 3.02 -16.29 -0.72
CA GLU A 64 2.56 -15.33 -1.72
C GLU A 64 1.75 -14.22 -1.05
N ARG A 65 1.91 -13.00 -1.54
CA ARG A 65 1.24 -11.80 -1.03
C ARG A 65 -0.24 -12.08 -0.83
N TYR A 66 -0.69 -11.97 0.42
CA TYR A 66 -1.99 -12.49 0.82
C TYR A 66 -2.95 -11.34 1.08
N TYR A 67 -4.06 -11.35 0.33
CA TYR A 67 -5.14 -10.39 0.44
C TYR A 67 -6.44 -11.16 0.63
N VAL A 68 -7.14 -10.90 1.71
CA VAL A 68 -8.42 -11.53 2.00
C VAL A 68 -9.38 -10.51 2.57
N GLU A 69 -10.64 -10.56 2.14
CA GLU A 69 -11.71 -9.85 2.84
C GLU A 69 -11.85 -10.46 4.24
N LEU A 70 -11.81 -9.63 5.28
CA LEU A 70 -11.89 -10.09 6.67
C LEU A 70 -13.20 -10.85 6.92
N GLU A 71 -14.29 -10.45 6.25
CA GLU A 71 -15.56 -11.18 6.28
C GLU A 71 -15.42 -12.64 5.83
N LYS A 72 -14.56 -12.93 4.85
CA LYS A 72 -14.30 -14.29 4.32
C LYS A 72 -13.30 -15.08 5.16
N ALA A 73 -12.62 -14.45 6.12
CA ALA A 73 -11.67 -15.09 7.01
C ALA A 73 -12.31 -15.47 8.35
N THR A 74 -13.20 -16.47 8.32
CA THR A 74 -14.04 -16.90 9.48
C THR A 74 -13.25 -17.02 10.79
N SER A 75 -12.12 -17.74 10.74
CA SER A 75 -11.25 -17.99 11.90
C SER A 75 -10.69 -16.71 12.53
N LEU A 76 -10.32 -15.72 11.71
CA LEU A 76 -9.82 -14.42 12.16
C LEU A 76 -10.96 -13.54 12.68
N ARG A 77 -12.12 -13.58 12.05
CA ARG A 77 -13.32 -12.85 12.48
C ARG A 77 -13.84 -13.32 13.84
N GLU A 78 -13.88 -14.63 14.07
CA GLU A 78 -14.24 -15.21 15.37
C GLU A 78 -13.29 -14.73 16.47
N MET A 79 -11.99 -14.68 16.18
CA MET A 79 -10.99 -14.17 17.11
C MET A 79 -11.25 -12.71 17.52
N LEU A 80 -11.75 -11.88 16.60
CA LEU A 80 -12.13 -10.49 16.91
C LEU A 80 -13.34 -10.37 17.82
N ASN A 81 -14.30 -11.32 17.73
CA ASN A 81 -15.45 -11.35 18.64
C ASN A 81 -15.02 -11.74 20.06
N ASP A 82 -14.08 -12.66 20.18
CA ASP A 82 -13.58 -13.16 21.46
C ASP A 82 -12.59 -12.19 22.13
N GLY A 83 -11.97 -11.30 21.34
CA GLY A 83 -11.03 -10.27 21.80
C GLY A 83 -9.73 -10.84 22.38
N ARG A 84 -9.36 -12.07 21.99
CA ARG A 84 -8.21 -12.80 22.55
C ARG A 84 -7.33 -13.36 21.43
N PRO A 85 -6.02 -13.53 21.67
CA PRO A 85 -5.14 -14.22 20.73
C PRO A 85 -5.59 -15.67 20.49
N LYS A 86 -5.35 -16.18 19.28
CA LYS A 86 -5.71 -17.54 18.87
C LYS A 86 -4.46 -18.40 18.70
N ILE A 87 -4.51 -19.62 19.23
CA ILE A 87 -3.45 -20.62 19.06
C ILE A 87 -4.00 -21.75 18.19
N ILE A 88 -3.29 -22.07 17.12
CA ILE A 88 -3.51 -23.25 16.30
C ILE A 88 -2.31 -24.16 16.52
N THR A 89 -2.50 -25.30 17.18
CA THR A 89 -1.42 -26.25 17.49
C THR A 89 -1.14 -27.24 16.34
N HIS A 90 -2.13 -27.47 15.47
CA HIS A 90 -2.03 -28.31 14.29
C HIS A 90 -2.78 -27.68 13.11
N LEU A 91 -2.06 -27.23 12.09
CA LEU A 91 -2.64 -26.59 10.90
C LEU A 91 -3.37 -27.57 9.98
N ASP A 92 -3.00 -28.86 10.00
CA ASP A 92 -3.59 -29.90 9.13
C ASP A 92 -5.05 -30.24 9.49
N ILE A 93 -5.57 -29.74 10.62
CA ILE A 93 -6.93 -30.03 11.13
C ILE A 93 -7.97 -29.00 10.60
N PHE A 94 -7.55 -27.88 10.03
CA PHE A 94 -8.44 -26.80 9.56
C PHE A 94 -8.64 -26.84 8.04
N SER A 95 -9.08 -27.97 7.48
CA SER A 95 -9.35 -28.11 6.03
C SER A 95 -10.51 -27.24 5.51
N ASP A 96 -11.38 -26.73 6.39
CA ASP A 96 -12.71 -26.26 5.99
C ASP A 96 -12.92 -24.73 6.04
N ASP A 97 -12.14 -23.96 6.80
CA ASP A 97 -12.46 -22.54 7.09
C ASP A 97 -11.72 -21.47 6.24
N ASN A 98 -10.64 -21.86 5.55
CA ASN A 98 -10.04 -21.10 4.44
C ASN A 98 -9.08 -22.06 3.72
N PRO A 99 -9.61 -22.97 2.89
CA PRO A 99 -8.86 -24.11 2.37
C PRO A 99 -7.62 -23.69 1.60
N GLU A 100 -7.65 -22.51 0.98
CA GLU A 100 -6.56 -21.98 0.17
C GLU A 100 -5.44 -21.40 1.04
N HIS A 101 -5.75 -20.57 2.04
CA HIS A 101 -4.73 -20.03 2.94
C HIS A 101 -4.06 -21.11 3.78
N ASN A 102 -4.86 -22.00 4.38
CA ASN A 102 -4.32 -23.07 5.22
C ASN A 102 -3.49 -24.06 4.41
N ARG A 103 -3.90 -24.37 3.17
CA ARG A 103 -3.10 -25.18 2.25
C ARG A 103 -1.80 -24.46 1.86
N ARG A 104 -1.83 -23.18 1.53
CA ARG A 104 -0.61 -22.39 1.22
C ARG A 104 0.39 -22.34 2.39
N VAL A 105 -0.11 -22.27 3.62
CA VAL A 105 0.74 -22.27 4.83
C VAL A 105 1.29 -23.68 5.12
N SER A 106 0.46 -24.72 5.03
CA SER A 106 0.89 -26.12 5.23
C SER A 106 1.85 -26.61 4.13
N ASP A 107 1.63 -26.23 2.87
CA ASP A 107 2.49 -26.57 1.71
C ASP A 107 3.92 -26.03 1.87
N LYS A 108 4.12 -25.02 2.72
CA LYS A 108 5.45 -24.46 3.05
C LYS A 108 6.10 -25.09 4.28
N GLY A 109 5.48 -26.14 4.83
CA GLY A 109 5.99 -26.92 5.96
C GLY A 109 5.63 -26.37 7.34
N TYR A 110 4.80 -25.31 7.42
CA TYR A 110 4.36 -24.77 8.71
C TYR A 110 3.27 -25.65 9.33
N ARG A 111 3.35 -25.85 10.65
CA ARG A 111 2.50 -26.80 11.39
C ARG A 111 1.67 -26.18 12.50
N SER A 112 2.07 -25.03 13.03
CA SER A 112 1.31 -24.32 14.06
C SER A 112 1.46 -22.80 13.95
N SER A 113 0.50 -22.06 14.53
CA SER A 113 0.52 -20.59 14.53
C SER A 113 -0.06 -20.00 15.82
N TYR A 114 0.54 -18.91 16.29
CA TYR A 114 -0.02 -18.02 17.29
C TYR A 114 -0.34 -16.67 16.66
N THR A 115 -1.60 -16.23 16.75
CA THR A 115 -2.08 -15.00 16.10
C THR A 115 -2.60 -14.03 17.15
N MET A 116 -2.11 -12.80 17.10
CA MET A 116 -2.47 -11.72 18.02
C MET A 116 -3.12 -10.54 17.26
N PRO A 117 -4.31 -10.08 17.69
CA PRO A 117 -4.90 -8.87 17.12
C PRO A 117 -4.20 -7.60 17.59
N MET A 118 -4.04 -6.65 16.67
CA MET A 118 -3.51 -5.31 16.90
C MET A 118 -4.68 -4.33 17.00
N TYR A 119 -4.64 -3.45 18.00
CA TYR A 119 -5.64 -2.40 18.19
C TYR A 119 -4.98 -1.04 18.41
N LEU A 120 -5.55 -0.01 17.79
CA LEU A 120 -5.23 1.38 18.06
C LEU A 120 -6.47 2.08 18.63
N ASN A 121 -6.39 2.51 19.89
CA ASN A 121 -7.50 3.18 20.61
C ASN A 121 -8.82 2.41 20.57
N GLY A 122 -8.75 1.07 20.65
CA GLY A 122 -9.92 0.18 20.60
C GLY A 122 -10.41 -0.17 19.19
N ASN A 123 -9.86 0.46 18.15
CA ASN A 123 -10.15 0.09 16.75
C ASN A 123 -9.20 -1.01 16.29
N PHE A 124 -9.74 -2.02 15.63
CA PHE A 124 -8.95 -3.10 15.04
C PHE A 124 -8.03 -2.56 13.93
N PHE A 125 -6.76 -2.95 13.99
CA PHE A 125 -5.71 -2.45 13.08
C PHE A 125 -5.17 -3.56 12.15
N GLY A 126 -5.12 -4.79 12.62
CA GLY A 126 -4.51 -5.90 11.89
C GLY A 126 -4.07 -7.03 12.81
N PHE A 127 -3.23 -7.92 12.33
CA PHE A 127 -2.76 -9.09 13.08
C PHE A 127 -1.24 -9.22 13.06
N VAL A 128 -0.67 -9.72 14.15
CA VAL A 128 0.68 -10.28 14.20
C VAL A 128 0.57 -11.80 14.25
N PHE A 129 1.34 -12.48 13.40
CA PHE A 129 1.39 -13.93 13.30
C PHE A 129 2.78 -14.40 13.69
N PHE A 130 2.85 -15.33 14.64
CA PHE A 130 4.04 -16.11 14.93
C PHE A 130 3.79 -17.52 14.41
N ILE A 131 4.65 -18.02 13.53
CA ILE A 131 4.43 -19.25 12.77
C ILE A 131 5.59 -20.22 13.06
N SER A 132 5.28 -21.50 13.18
CA SER A 132 6.21 -22.58 13.52
C SER A 132 6.08 -23.74 12.51
N ASP A 133 7.19 -24.39 12.19
CA ASP A 133 7.23 -25.67 11.46
C ASP A 133 7.04 -26.90 12.36
N LYS A 134 6.97 -26.70 13.68
CA LYS A 134 6.64 -27.70 14.70
C LYS A 134 5.20 -27.60 15.13
N GLU A 135 4.58 -28.74 15.41
CA GLU A 135 3.32 -28.84 16.14
C GLU A 135 3.52 -28.49 17.62
N ASP A 136 2.45 -28.06 18.30
CA ASP A 136 2.46 -27.79 19.75
C ASP A 136 3.58 -26.84 20.24
N ALA A 137 4.01 -25.91 19.39
CA ALA A 137 5.16 -25.02 19.65
C ALA A 137 4.95 -24.04 20.82
N TYR A 138 3.70 -23.66 21.10
CA TYR A 138 3.37 -22.53 21.96
C TYR A 138 3.06 -22.94 23.40
N THR A 139 4.11 -23.23 24.17
CA THR A 139 4.00 -23.44 25.62
C THR A 139 3.65 -22.13 26.34
N SER A 140 3.20 -22.20 27.60
CA SER A 140 2.92 -20.99 28.39
C SER A 140 4.14 -20.08 28.51
N GLU A 141 5.37 -20.59 28.62
CA GLU A 141 6.56 -19.74 28.65
C GLU A 141 6.73 -18.98 27.33
N VAL A 142 6.62 -19.68 26.19
CA VAL A 142 6.73 -19.07 24.85
C VAL A 142 5.69 -17.97 24.70
N LEU A 143 4.42 -18.24 25.03
CA LEU A 143 3.30 -17.30 24.88
C LEU A 143 3.53 -15.98 25.63
N HIS A 144 4.02 -16.02 26.88
CA HIS A 144 4.29 -14.78 27.63
C HIS A 144 5.33 -13.89 26.93
N TYR A 145 6.33 -14.47 26.27
CA TYR A 145 7.30 -13.70 25.47
C TYR A 145 6.69 -13.20 24.17
N LEU A 146 5.89 -14.04 23.49
CA LEU A 146 5.22 -13.64 22.25
C LEU A 146 4.22 -12.52 22.48
N ASP A 147 3.55 -12.45 23.63
CA ASP A 147 2.67 -11.33 23.97
C ASP A 147 3.45 -10.02 24.09
N LEU A 148 4.58 -10.03 24.79
CA LEU A 148 5.44 -8.85 24.93
C LEU A 148 5.98 -8.37 23.58
N PHE A 149 6.55 -9.30 22.80
CA PHE A 149 7.09 -8.97 21.48
C PHE A 149 5.99 -8.61 20.50
N GLY A 150 4.84 -9.29 20.56
CA GLY A 150 3.67 -9.00 19.74
C GLY A 150 3.18 -7.59 19.97
N HIS A 151 3.06 -7.15 21.24
CA HIS A 151 2.68 -5.78 21.55
C HIS A 151 3.75 -4.77 21.12
N LEU A 152 5.04 -5.08 21.27
CA LEU A 152 6.12 -4.22 20.78
C LEU A 152 6.07 -4.06 19.25
N ILE A 153 5.95 -5.16 18.51
CA ILE A 153 5.77 -5.17 17.06
C ILE A 153 4.55 -4.34 16.67
N SER A 154 3.42 -4.56 17.36
CA SER A 154 2.18 -3.82 17.13
C SER A 154 2.40 -2.32 17.30
N LEU A 155 3.04 -1.88 18.38
CA LEU A 155 3.30 -0.47 18.64
C LEU A 155 4.18 0.17 17.56
N ILE A 156 5.25 -0.50 17.13
CA ILE A 156 6.16 0.03 16.11
C ILE A 156 5.44 0.12 14.76
N VAL A 157 4.75 -0.94 14.34
CA VAL A 157 3.99 -0.97 13.08
C VAL A 157 2.89 0.08 13.09
N ILE A 158 2.09 0.13 14.16
CA ILE A 158 1.01 1.11 14.30
C ILE A 158 1.58 2.52 14.27
N ASN A 159 2.67 2.80 14.99
CA ASN A 159 3.29 4.12 15.00
C ASN A 159 3.74 4.55 13.60
N GLU A 160 4.36 3.65 12.85
CA GLU A 160 4.85 3.95 11.51
C GLU A 160 3.71 4.22 10.53
N VAL A 161 2.76 3.29 10.44
CA VAL A 161 1.61 3.40 9.54
C VAL A 161 0.68 4.56 9.95
N SER A 162 0.51 4.82 11.25
CA SER A 162 -0.29 5.96 11.72
C SER A 162 0.39 7.29 11.42
N SER A 163 1.72 7.35 11.41
CA SER A 163 2.46 8.54 11.00
C SER A 163 2.21 8.84 9.52
N ILE A 164 2.24 7.82 8.66
CA ILE A 164 1.85 7.94 7.25
C ILE A 164 0.41 8.42 7.15
N HIS A 165 -0.54 7.76 7.81
CA HIS A 165 -1.96 8.14 7.74
C HIS A 165 -2.19 9.57 8.23
N THR A 166 -1.47 10.02 9.26
CA THR A 166 -1.55 11.40 9.76
C THR A 166 -1.03 12.39 8.73
N LEU A 167 0.12 12.10 8.11
CA LEU A 167 0.67 12.91 7.02
C LEU A 167 -0.31 12.98 5.85
N LEU A 168 -0.81 11.84 5.38
CA LEU A 168 -1.79 11.75 4.29
C LEU A 168 -3.09 12.46 4.62
N ALA A 169 -3.59 12.35 5.85
CA ALA A 169 -4.79 13.05 6.29
C ALA A 169 -4.59 14.57 6.33
N ALA A 170 -3.40 15.04 6.74
CA ALA A 170 -3.04 16.46 6.69
C ALA A 170 -2.97 16.95 5.24
N ILE A 171 -2.33 16.19 4.34
CA ILE A 171 -2.25 16.51 2.91
C ILE A 171 -3.64 16.55 2.29
N LYS A 172 -4.45 15.52 2.55
CA LYS A 172 -5.84 15.45 2.11
C LYS A 172 -6.64 16.64 2.63
N THR A 173 -6.50 17.00 3.90
CA THR A 173 -7.20 18.16 4.48
C THR A 173 -6.77 19.46 3.79
N ALA A 174 -5.47 19.68 3.57
CA ALA A 174 -4.96 20.85 2.87
C ALA A 174 -5.52 20.94 1.44
N ARG A 175 -5.56 19.79 0.76
CA ARG A 175 -6.14 19.67 -0.57
C ARG A 175 -7.67 19.86 -0.55
N ASP A 176 -8.39 19.32 0.43
CA ASP A 176 -9.84 19.44 0.56
C ASP A 176 -10.26 20.90 0.83
N VAL A 177 -9.44 21.66 1.56
CA VAL A 177 -9.60 23.12 1.71
C VAL A 177 -9.45 23.82 0.35
N THR A 178 -8.62 23.30 -0.54
CA THR A 178 -8.49 23.81 -1.92
C THR A 178 -9.46 23.19 -2.93
N HIS A 179 -10.08 22.04 -2.64
CA HIS A 179 -10.98 21.28 -3.53
C HIS A 179 -12.27 22.00 -3.90
N HIS A 180 -12.57 23.14 -3.28
CA HIS A 180 -13.54 24.07 -3.85
C HIS A 180 -13.10 24.62 -5.23
N ARG A 181 -11.91 24.23 -5.72
CA ARG A 181 -11.29 24.66 -6.98
C ARG A 181 -11.04 23.55 -8.00
N ASP A 182 -11.29 22.27 -7.70
CA ASP A 182 -11.10 21.17 -8.66
C ASP A 182 -12.24 20.15 -8.56
N ILE A 183 -12.49 19.41 -9.64
CA ILE A 183 -13.63 18.49 -9.82
C ILE A 183 -13.26 17.05 -9.42
N GLU A 184 -12.01 16.79 -9.03
CA GLU A 184 -11.58 15.45 -8.62
C GLU A 184 -12.27 14.99 -7.34
N THR A 185 -12.96 13.85 -7.46
CA THR A 185 -13.84 13.32 -6.42
C THR A 185 -13.05 12.42 -5.46
N GLY A 186 -13.55 12.24 -4.24
CA GLY A 186 -12.98 11.28 -3.30
C GLY A 186 -12.95 9.85 -3.86
N ALA A 187 -13.96 9.48 -4.64
CA ALA A 187 -14.10 8.16 -5.25
C ALA A 187 -13.04 7.89 -6.33
N HIS A 188 -12.73 8.88 -7.18
CA HIS A 188 -11.65 8.77 -8.19
C HIS A 188 -10.32 8.36 -7.55
N LEU A 189 -9.95 9.02 -6.47
CA LEU A 189 -8.67 8.80 -5.79
C LEU A 189 -8.62 7.42 -5.13
N ASP A 190 -9.71 7.00 -4.50
CA ASP A 190 -9.82 5.67 -3.90
C ASP A 190 -9.70 4.59 -5.02
N ARG A 191 -10.37 4.76 -6.18
CA ARG A 191 -10.25 3.84 -7.33
C ARG A 191 -8.85 3.79 -7.90
N MET A 192 -8.28 4.96 -8.21
CA MET A 192 -6.94 5.08 -8.79
C MET A 192 -5.89 4.47 -7.85
N ALA A 193 -6.02 4.61 -6.53
CA ALA A 193 -5.10 4.01 -5.56
C ALA A 193 -5.15 2.49 -5.64
N LEU A 194 -6.36 1.93 -5.71
CA LEU A 194 -6.56 0.49 -5.81
C LEU A 194 -6.07 -0.06 -7.16
N TYR A 195 -6.23 0.67 -8.26
CA TYR A 195 -5.65 0.30 -9.56
C TYR A 195 -4.12 0.29 -9.51
N ALA A 196 -3.50 1.32 -8.94
CA ALA A 196 -2.05 1.38 -8.76
C ALA A 196 -1.55 0.21 -7.90
N GLN A 197 -2.30 -0.13 -6.84
CA GLN A 197 -2.00 -1.28 -5.99
C GLN A 197 -2.11 -2.61 -6.75
N LEU A 198 -3.14 -2.81 -7.58
CA LEU A 198 -3.30 -4.00 -8.41
C LEU A 198 -2.12 -4.17 -9.38
N ILE A 199 -1.70 -3.07 -10.04
CA ILE A 199 -0.56 -3.09 -10.96
C ILE A 199 0.73 -3.43 -10.21
N ALA A 200 1.01 -2.76 -9.08
CA ALA A 200 2.20 -3.01 -8.26
C ALA A 200 2.23 -4.44 -7.68
N ARG A 201 1.06 -5.03 -7.42
CA ARG A 201 0.93 -6.43 -7.00
C ARG A 201 1.27 -7.38 -8.13
N ASP A 202 0.79 -7.13 -9.33
CA ASP A 202 1.00 -8.00 -10.48
C ASP A 202 2.46 -7.95 -10.98
N LEU A 203 3.11 -6.79 -10.89
CA LEU A 203 4.52 -6.58 -11.23
C LEU A 203 5.50 -6.95 -10.11
N ALA A 204 5.02 -7.58 -9.04
CA ALA A 204 5.77 -7.94 -7.85
C ALA A 204 7.15 -8.55 -8.12
N ASP A 205 7.11 -9.66 -8.83
CA ASP A 205 8.21 -10.60 -8.95
C ASP A 205 9.20 -10.11 -10.02
N ASP A 206 8.67 -9.49 -11.07
CA ASP A 206 9.44 -8.91 -12.17
C ASP A 206 10.35 -7.76 -11.68
N TYR A 207 9.89 -6.98 -10.70
CA TYR A 207 10.61 -5.81 -10.17
C TYR A 207 11.13 -6.00 -8.73
N GLY A 208 10.93 -7.18 -8.13
CA GLY A 208 11.37 -7.46 -6.76
C GLY A 208 10.72 -6.56 -5.71
N PHE A 209 9.48 -6.13 -5.94
CA PHE A 209 8.74 -5.34 -4.96
C PHE A 209 8.51 -6.17 -3.69
N ASP A 210 8.35 -5.50 -2.56
CA ASP A 210 7.89 -6.11 -1.32
C ASP A 210 6.54 -5.52 -0.90
N ASP A 211 5.90 -6.10 0.11
CA ASP A 211 4.53 -5.71 0.49
C ASP A 211 4.45 -4.26 0.95
N GLU A 212 5.49 -3.82 1.65
CA GLU A 212 5.67 -2.43 2.07
C GLU A 212 5.75 -1.48 0.88
N TYR A 213 6.48 -1.81 -0.19
CA TYR A 213 6.53 -0.98 -1.39
C TYR A 213 5.15 -0.82 -2.05
N ILE A 214 4.41 -1.92 -2.23
CA ILE A 214 3.06 -1.87 -2.83
C ILE A 214 2.14 -1.00 -1.96
N GLU A 215 2.22 -1.17 -0.64
CA GLU A 215 1.40 -0.41 0.29
C GLU A 215 1.71 1.08 0.20
N HIS A 216 2.99 1.46 0.07
CA HIS A 216 3.36 2.84 -0.19
C HIS A 216 2.86 3.35 -1.54
N VAL A 217 2.91 2.55 -2.62
CA VAL A 217 2.31 2.94 -3.91
C VAL A 217 0.81 3.20 -3.75
N PHE A 218 0.08 2.31 -3.06
CA PHE A 218 -1.34 2.48 -2.77
C PHE A 218 -1.62 3.76 -1.97
N LEU A 219 -0.88 3.97 -0.88
CA LEU A 219 -1.06 5.10 0.03
C LEU A 219 -0.67 6.44 -0.61
N PHE A 220 0.33 6.47 -1.48
CA PHE A 220 0.89 7.69 -2.06
C PHE A 220 0.28 8.07 -3.41
N ALA A 221 -0.28 7.13 -4.17
CA ALA A 221 -0.86 7.42 -5.47
C ALA A 221 -1.90 8.58 -5.43
N PRO A 222 -2.80 8.69 -4.44
CA PRO A 222 -3.78 9.79 -4.35
C PRO A 222 -3.19 11.20 -4.27
N LEU A 223 -1.87 11.29 -4.07
CA LEU A 223 -1.16 12.55 -3.89
C LEU A 223 -0.42 13.01 -5.15
N HIS A 224 -0.52 12.29 -6.27
CA HIS A 224 0.15 12.64 -7.52
C HIS A 224 -0.10 14.11 -7.91
N ASP A 225 -1.34 14.58 -7.72
CA ASP A 225 -1.78 15.91 -8.12
C ASP A 225 -1.80 16.96 -6.99
N ILE A 226 -1.12 16.71 -5.86
CA ILE A 226 -1.14 17.63 -4.71
C ILE A 226 -0.65 19.05 -5.06
N GLY A 227 0.23 19.17 -6.06
CA GLY A 227 0.74 20.45 -6.50
C GLY A 227 -0.28 21.36 -7.20
N LYS A 228 -1.46 20.85 -7.58
CA LYS A 228 -2.56 21.67 -8.11
C LYS A 228 -3.01 22.75 -7.13
N ILE A 229 -2.76 22.58 -5.83
CA ILE A 229 -2.91 23.62 -4.79
C ILE A 229 -2.24 24.95 -5.19
N GLY A 230 -1.08 24.87 -5.84
CA GLY A 230 -0.30 26.04 -6.24
C GLY A 230 -0.61 26.54 -7.67
N VAL A 231 -1.58 25.95 -8.38
CA VAL A 231 -1.99 26.40 -9.72
C VAL A 231 -3.04 27.52 -9.58
N PRO A 232 -2.92 28.64 -10.32
CA PRO A 232 -3.91 29.72 -10.26
C PRO A 232 -5.31 29.28 -10.70
N ASP A 233 -6.35 29.69 -9.96
CA ASP A 233 -7.76 29.35 -10.22
C ASP A 233 -8.19 29.65 -11.66
N LYS A 234 -7.74 30.77 -12.24
CA LYS A 234 -8.06 31.14 -13.63
C LYS A 234 -7.59 30.12 -14.68
N ILE A 235 -6.60 29.30 -14.35
CA ILE A 235 -6.06 28.22 -15.19
C ILE A 235 -6.75 26.91 -14.80
N LEU A 236 -6.76 26.57 -13.51
CA LEU A 236 -7.32 25.32 -13.00
C LEU A 236 -8.81 25.17 -13.33
N LEU A 237 -9.58 26.24 -13.16
CA LEU A 237 -11.03 26.29 -13.37
C LEU A 237 -11.45 26.81 -14.74
N LYS A 238 -10.53 26.92 -15.70
CA LYS A 238 -10.84 27.51 -17.00
C LYS A 238 -11.88 26.65 -17.75
N PRO A 239 -13.04 27.20 -18.14
CA PRO A 239 -14.02 26.45 -18.93
C PRO A 239 -13.58 26.40 -20.40
N GLY A 240 -12.70 25.46 -20.76
CA GLY A 240 -12.22 25.25 -22.11
C GLY A 240 -10.77 24.79 -22.19
N LYS A 241 -10.21 24.77 -23.40
CA LYS A 241 -8.80 24.43 -23.61
C LYS A 241 -7.88 25.52 -23.06
N LEU A 242 -6.77 25.11 -22.45
CA LEU A 242 -5.68 25.99 -22.06
C LEU A 242 -4.93 26.50 -23.30
N THR A 243 -4.42 27.73 -23.24
CA THR A 243 -3.40 28.20 -24.19
C THR A 243 -2.06 27.51 -23.89
N ALA A 244 -1.08 27.63 -24.78
CA ALA A 244 0.25 27.06 -24.55
C ALA A 244 0.87 27.58 -23.24
N GLU A 245 0.74 28.88 -22.97
CA GLU A 245 1.30 29.53 -21.78
C GLU A 245 0.56 29.16 -20.50
N GLU A 246 -0.75 28.92 -20.57
CA GLU A 246 -1.54 28.41 -19.45
C GLU A 246 -1.24 26.93 -19.19
N TYR A 247 -1.03 26.15 -20.25
CA TYR A 247 -0.60 24.76 -20.14
C TYR A 247 0.79 24.64 -19.53
N ASP A 248 1.73 25.50 -19.91
CA ASP A 248 3.06 25.59 -19.28
C ASP A 248 2.98 25.90 -17.78
N GLN A 249 2.04 26.76 -17.37
CA GLN A 249 1.77 27.01 -15.95
C GLN A 249 1.08 25.83 -15.25
N MET A 250 0.19 25.11 -15.93
CA MET A 250 -0.44 23.89 -15.39
C MET A 250 0.60 22.81 -15.12
N LYS A 251 1.55 22.58 -16.04
CA LYS A 251 2.63 21.59 -15.87
C LYS A 251 3.45 21.79 -14.60
N GLN A 252 3.56 23.01 -14.09
CA GLN A 252 4.32 23.31 -12.86
C GLN A 252 3.73 22.66 -11.60
N HIS A 253 2.53 22.08 -11.65
CA HIS A 253 1.98 21.38 -10.48
C HIS A 253 2.88 20.20 -10.05
N VAL A 254 3.59 19.52 -10.96
CA VAL A 254 4.47 18.40 -10.57
C VAL A 254 5.63 18.89 -9.69
N GLU A 255 6.27 20.00 -10.06
CA GLU A 255 7.36 20.62 -9.29
C GLU A 255 6.85 21.20 -7.96
N LYS A 256 5.69 21.86 -7.98
CA LYS A 256 5.04 22.38 -6.77
C LYS A 256 4.62 21.25 -5.83
N GLY A 257 4.15 20.13 -6.37
CA GLY A 257 3.78 18.95 -5.60
C GLY A 257 4.98 18.38 -4.86
N ARG A 258 6.12 18.23 -5.56
CA ARG A 258 7.39 17.85 -4.94
C ARG A 258 7.81 18.80 -3.82
N GLN A 259 7.72 20.12 -4.03
CA GLN A 259 8.05 21.13 -3.01
C GLN A 259 7.15 21.02 -1.77
N ILE A 260 5.83 20.90 -1.96
CA ILE A 260 4.85 20.73 -0.87
C ILE A 260 5.18 19.47 -0.07
N ILE A 261 5.43 18.35 -0.74
CA ILE A 261 5.80 17.09 -0.09
C ILE A 261 7.06 17.29 0.76
N ASP A 262 8.12 17.86 0.21
CA ASP A 262 9.37 18.07 0.95
C ASP A 262 9.21 19.04 2.13
N GLU A 263 8.37 20.08 2.01
CA GLU A 263 8.00 20.96 3.12
C GLU A 263 7.24 20.24 4.22
N MET A 264 6.26 19.40 3.86
CA MET A 264 5.49 18.65 4.83
C MET A 264 6.36 17.61 5.55
N LEU A 265 7.23 16.91 4.85
CA LEU A 265 8.14 15.95 5.49
C LEU A 265 9.04 16.62 6.52
N ARG A 266 9.58 17.81 6.22
CA ARG A 266 10.32 18.63 7.19
C ARG A 266 9.45 19.02 8.40
N ASN A 267 8.26 19.54 8.15
CA ASN A 267 7.38 20.04 9.21
C ASN A 267 6.88 18.94 10.16
N PHE A 268 6.73 17.72 9.65
CA PHE A 268 6.30 16.57 10.44
C PHE A 268 7.47 15.72 10.98
N GLY A 269 8.72 16.08 10.67
CA GLY A 269 9.90 15.32 11.11
C GLY A 269 10.01 13.93 10.47
N LEU A 270 9.52 13.78 9.24
CA LEU A 270 9.43 12.52 8.50
C LEU A 270 10.43 12.46 7.33
N GLU A 271 11.54 13.21 7.40
CA GLU A 271 12.54 13.27 6.33
C GLU A 271 13.29 11.94 6.12
N SER A 272 13.49 11.17 7.20
CA SER A 272 14.10 9.84 7.14
C SER A 272 13.07 8.72 6.95
N PHE A 273 11.81 9.09 6.68
CA PHE A 273 10.75 8.12 6.49
C PHE A 273 11.06 7.18 5.31
N GLN A 274 10.80 5.90 5.52
CA GLN A 274 11.09 4.85 4.55
C GLN A 274 10.36 5.09 3.24
N ARG A 275 11.02 4.78 2.12
CA ARG A 275 10.40 4.80 0.77
C ARG A 275 9.74 6.13 0.41
N ILE A 276 10.17 7.23 1.02
CA ILE A 276 9.60 8.55 0.75
C ILE A 276 9.83 9.02 -0.68
N ASP A 277 10.85 8.47 -1.34
CA ASP A 277 11.10 8.71 -2.75
C ASP A 277 9.97 8.19 -3.63
N VAL A 278 9.21 7.17 -3.21
CA VAL A 278 8.00 6.72 -3.93
C VAL A 278 6.97 7.85 -4.01
N LEU A 279 6.65 8.49 -2.88
CA LEU A 279 5.72 9.62 -2.85
C LEU A 279 6.19 10.77 -3.74
N ARG A 280 7.47 11.09 -3.63
CA ARG A 280 8.08 12.17 -4.39
C ARG A 280 8.07 11.88 -5.89
N ASN A 281 8.42 10.66 -6.28
CA ASN A 281 8.51 10.22 -7.66
C ASN A 281 7.11 10.22 -8.31
N ILE A 282 6.10 9.73 -7.59
CA ILE A 282 4.70 9.80 -8.03
C ILE A 282 4.30 11.24 -8.33
N ALA A 283 4.48 12.17 -7.38
CA ALA A 283 4.07 13.56 -7.60
C ALA A 283 4.86 14.27 -8.72
N GLN A 284 6.15 13.95 -8.86
CA GLN A 284 7.05 14.65 -9.78
C GLN A 284 7.02 14.11 -11.20
N PHE A 285 6.79 12.81 -11.39
CA PHE A 285 7.01 12.14 -12.68
C PHE A 285 5.78 11.42 -13.26
N HIS A 286 4.60 11.47 -12.64
CA HIS A 286 3.39 10.81 -13.16
C HIS A 286 2.90 11.35 -14.53
N HIS A 287 3.48 12.43 -15.04
CA HIS A 287 3.23 12.97 -16.38
C HIS A 287 4.39 12.80 -17.36
N GLU A 288 5.45 12.08 -16.96
CA GLU A 288 6.44 11.60 -17.93
C GLU A 288 5.80 10.56 -18.85
N ALA A 289 6.26 10.51 -20.10
CA ALA A 289 5.74 9.62 -21.12
C ALA A 289 6.85 8.66 -21.53
N VAL A 290 6.53 7.39 -21.72
CA VAL A 290 7.53 6.34 -22.04
C VAL A 290 8.39 6.67 -23.26
N ASP A 291 7.86 7.41 -24.24
CA ASP A 291 8.56 7.87 -25.44
C ASP A 291 9.39 9.16 -25.25
N GLY A 292 9.42 9.73 -24.04
CA GLY A 292 10.11 10.99 -23.71
C GLY A 292 9.34 12.25 -24.07
N SER A 293 8.10 12.15 -24.55
CA SER A 293 7.26 13.31 -24.91
C SER A 293 6.61 14.02 -23.72
N GLY A 294 6.77 13.45 -22.51
CA GLY A 294 6.16 13.90 -21.27
C GLY A 294 6.88 15.08 -20.61
N TYR A 295 6.52 15.34 -19.36
CA TYR A 295 7.06 16.44 -18.56
C TYR A 295 7.20 16.01 -17.08
N PRO A 296 8.06 16.69 -16.29
CA PRO A 296 8.76 17.95 -16.58
C PRO A 296 10.13 17.82 -17.26
N TYR A 297 10.74 16.63 -17.28
CA TYR A 297 12.11 16.44 -17.77
C TYR A 297 12.22 15.69 -19.10
N GLY A 298 11.12 15.07 -19.57
CA GLY A 298 11.14 14.29 -20.81
C GLY A 298 11.90 12.98 -20.65
N LEU A 299 11.75 12.35 -19.49
CA LEU A 299 12.36 11.05 -19.20
C LEU A 299 11.72 9.97 -20.08
N SER A 300 12.50 8.97 -20.48
CA SER A 300 12.03 7.91 -21.37
C SER A 300 12.20 6.52 -20.77
N GLY A 301 11.28 5.60 -21.07
CA GLY A 301 11.33 4.21 -20.63
C GLY A 301 11.63 4.04 -19.14
N ASP A 302 12.72 3.34 -18.83
CA ASP A 302 13.13 3.02 -17.46
C ASP A 302 13.80 4.18 -16.71
N GLU A 303 14.02 5.33 -17.35
CA GLU A 303 14.41 6.56 -16.65
C GLU A 303 13.26 7.08 -15.76
N ILE A 304 12.01 6.73 -16.12
CA ILE A 304 10.83 7.05 -15.32
C ILE A 304 10.71 6.04 -14.18
N PRO A 305 10.68 6.49 -12.91
CA PRO A 305 10.45 5.61 -11.77
C PRO A 305 9.18 4.77 -11.96
N ILE A 306 9.27 3.48 -11.66
CA ILE A 306 8.20 2.52 -11.94
C ILE A 306 6.90 2.85 -11.19
N GLU A 307 6.99 3.37 -9.96
CA GLU A 307 5.83 3.90 -9.21
C GLU A 307 5.11 5.03 -9.95
N ALA A 308 5.82 5.90 -10.67
CA ALA A 308 5.21 6.96 -11.45
C ALA A 308 4.51 6.37 -12.67
N ARG A 309 5.16 5.43 -13.39
CA ARG A 309 4.55 4.70 -14.52
C ARG A 309 3.27 3.94 -14.11
N ILE A 310 3.30 3.30 -12.95
CA ILE A 310 2.13 2.61 -12.35
C ILE A 310 0.99 3.61 -12.14
N VAL A 311 1.26 4.75 -11.51
CA VAL A 311 0.25 5.77 -11.23
C VAL A 311 -0.27 6.43 -12.49
N SER A 312 0.57 6.72 -13.49
CA SER A 312 0.14 7.25 -14.79
C SER A 312 -0.88 6.33 -15.48
N VAL A 313 -0.66 5.01 -15.45
CA VAL A 313 -1.60 4.03 -16.01
C VAL A 313 -2.91 4.01 -15.22
N ALA A 314 -2.82 4.01 -13.90
CA ALA A 314 -4.00 4.01 -13.02
C ALA A 314 -4.86 5.27 -13.18
N ASP A 315 -4.23 6.46 -13.26
CA ASP A 315 -4.90 7.74 -13.47
C ASP A 315 -5.55 7.81 -14.86
N VAL A 316 -4.82 7.45 -15.92
CA VAL A 316 -5.39 7.45 -17.28
C VAL A 316 -6.57 6.49 -17.38
N PHE A 317 -6.48 5.27 -16.82
CA PHE A 317 -7.61 4.35 -16.84
C PHE A 317 -8.83 4.94 -16.13
N ASP A 318 -8.67 5.44 -14.90
CA ASP A 318 -9.78 6.02 -14.16
C ASP A 318 -10.36 7.24 -14.90
N ALA A 319 -9.52 8.13 -15.44
CA ALA A 319 -9.94 9.26 -16.24
C ALA A 319 -10.75 8.87 -17.49
N LEU A 320 -10.47 7.69 -18.08
CA LEU A 320 -11.22 7.17 -19.21
C LEU A 320 -12.58 6.59 -18.80
N THR A 321 -12.65 5.91 -17.66
CA THR A 321 -13.84 5.18 -17.18
C THR A 321 -14.72 5.98 -16.21
N SER A 322 -14.32 7.21 -15.86
CA SER A 322 -15.04 8.08 -14.92
C SER A 322 -15.81 9.18 -15.64
N ARG A 323 -16.89 9.67 -15.02
CA ARG A 323 -17.70 10.73 -15.62
C ARG A 323 -16.99 12.06 -15.43
N ARG A 324 -16.89 12.86 -16.49
CA ARG A 324 -16.39 14.24 -16.41
C ARG A 324 -17.44 15.19 -17.01
N PRO A 325 -17.46 16.49 -16.65
CA PRO A 325 -18.45 17.43 -17.17
C PRO A 325 -18.58 17.44 -18.71
N TYR A 326 -17.50 17.09 -19.40
CA TYR A 326 -17.40 17.10 -20.86
C TYR A 326 -17.36 15.70 -21.50
N LYS A 327 -17.42 14.61 -20.72
CA LYS A 327 -17.18 13.24 -21.21
C LYS A 327 -17.99 12.20 -20.43
N GLN A 328 -18.71 11.35 -21.16
CA GLN A 328 -19.32 10.15 -20.58
C GLN A 328 -18.26 9.07 -20.33
N PRO A 329 -18.37 8.29 -19.25
CA PRO A 329 -17.43 7.21 -18.95
C PRO A 329 -17.42 6.21 -20.10
N TRP A 330 -16.23 5.72 -20.46
CA TRP A 330 -16.07 4.64 -21.43
C TRP A 330 -16.36 3.28 -20.79
N ALA A 331 -16.77 2.31 -21.60
CA ALA A 331 -16.74 0.92 -21.16
C ALA A 331 -15.28 0.50 -20.91
N ASN A 332 -15.05 -0.42 -19.98
CA ASN A 332 -13.70 -0.89 -19.64
C ASN A 332 -12.98 -1.45 -20.88
N GLU A 333 -13.69 -2.18 -21.74
CA GLU A 333 -13.16 -2.71 -23.00
C GLU A 333 -12.62 -1.60 -23.92
N ASP A 334 -13.37 -0.51 -24.08
CA ASP A 334 -12.97 0.65 -24.90
C ASP A 334 -11.78 1.41 -24.26
N ALA A 335 -11.78 1.55 -22.93
CA ALA A 335 -10.69 2.16 -22.19
C ALA A 335 -9.39 1.38 -22.35
N PHE A 336 -9.43 0.05 -22.18
CA PHE A 336 -8.26 -0.80 -22.40
C PHE A 336 -7.81 -0.78 -23.87
N ALA A 337 -8.72 -0.82 -24.84
CA ALA A 337 -8.37 -0.74 -26.25
C ALA A 337 -7.59 0.55 -26.57
N ALA A 338 -8.00 1.69 -26.01
CA ALA A 338 -7.27 2.94 -26.16
C ALA A 338 -5.93 2.94 -25.39
N MET A 339 -5.88 2.40 -24.18
CA MET A 339 -4.63 2.29 -23.43
C MET A 339 -3.61 1.39 -24.14
N TYR A 340 -4.04 0.34 -24.84
CA TYR A 340 -3.16 -0.45 -25.69
C TYR A 340 -2.59 0.35 -26.88
N GLN A 341 -3.32 1.34 -27.41
CA GLN A 341 -2.79 2.24 -28.43
C GLN A 341 -1.76 3.23 -27.87
N LEU A 342 -1.92 3.61 -26.60
CA LEU A 342 -0.99 4.48 -25.86
C LEU A 342 0.22 3.73 -25.28
N SER A 343 0.15 2.40 -25.26
CA SER A 343 1.16 1.51 -24.68
C SER A 343 2.47 1.57 -25.46
N GLY A 344 3.58 1.80 -24.75
CA GLY A 344 4.91 2.02 -25.34
C GLY A 344 5.12 3.41 -25.94
N VAL A 345 4.10 4.28 -25.90
CA VAL A 345 4.18 5.69 -26.30
C VAL A 345 4.10 6.56 -25.05
N THR A 346 2.93 6.71 -24.46
CA THR A 346 2.77 7.48 -23.22
C THR A 346 2.72 6.57 -21.99
N LEU A 347 2.16 5.37 -22.13
CA LEU A 347 1.94 4.45 -21.02
C LEU A 347 2.90 3.26 -21.06
N ASP A 348 3.31 2.80 -19.88
CA ASP A 348 4.15 1.61 -19.75
C ASP A 348 3.39 0.33 -20.14
N HIS A 349 4.03 -0.52 -20.95
CA HIS A 349 3.41 -1.73 -21.47
C HIS A 349 3.12 -2.76 -20.38
N ALA A 350 4.07 -2.99 -19.46
CA ALA A 350 3.89 -3.95 -18.38
C ALA A 350 2.79 -3.48 -17.43
N CYS A 351 2.73 -2.18 -17.13
CA CYS A 351 1.67 -1.62 -16.28
C CYS A 351 0.27 -1.74 -16.91
N VAL A 352 0.12 -1.45 -18.20
CA VAL A 352 -1.17 -1.61 -18.92
C VAL A 352 -1.62 -3.08 -18.93
N GLN A 353 -0.71 -4.00 -19.25
CA GLN A 353 -1.01 -5.43 -19.23
C GLN A 353 -1.40 -5.93 -17.84
N ALA A 354 -0.68 -5.48 -16.81
CA ALA A 354 -0.96 -5.82 -15.43
C ALA A 354 -2.39 -5.41 -15.04
N LEU A 355 -2.80 -4.17 -15.29
CA LEU A 355 -4.17 -3.74 -14.99
C LEU A 355 -5.21 -4.55 -15.78
N HIS A 356 -4.96 -4.83 -17.05
CA HIS A 356 -5.86 -5.59 -17.91
C HIS A 356 -6.01 -7.07 -17.47
N ARG A 357 -5.01 -7.68 -16.82
CA ARG A 357 -5.13 -9.04 -16.27
C ARG A 357 -6.13 -9.12 -15.11
N HIS A 358 -6.37 -8.02 -14.40
CA HIS A 358 -7.21 -7.93 -13.19
C HIS A 358 -8.56 -7.25 -13.45
N GLN A 359 -9.20 -7.52 -14.60
CA GLN A 359 -10.47 -6.91 -14.99
C GLN A 359 -11.61 -7.14 -13.99
N ALA A 360 -11.72 -8.34 -13.42
CA ALA A 360 -12.77 -8.65 -12.45
C ALA A 360 -12.63 -7.83 -11.16
N GLU A 361 -11.39 -7.60 -10.72
CA GLU A 361 -11.05 -6.76 -9.58
C GLU A 361 -11.32 -5.29 -9.89
N VAL A 362 -11.00 -4.83 -11.10
CA VAL A 362 -11.32 -3.48 -11.58
C VAL A 362 -12.82 -3.21 -11.51
N GLU A 363 -13.66 -4.14 -11.97
CA GLU A 363 -15.12 -4.01 -11.90
C GLU A 363 -15.63 -3.94 -10.45
N LYS A 364 -15.07 -4.75 -9.54
CA LYS A 364 -15.40 -4.69 -8.11
C LYS A 364 -15.04 -3.33 -7.51
N ILE A 365 -13.87 -2.77 -7.87
CA ILE A 365 -13.44 -1.44 -7.44
C ILE A 365 -14.42 -0.37 -7.94
N GLN A 366 -14.78 -0.39 -9.22
CA GLN A 366 -15.74 0.57 -9.80
C GLN A 366 -17.13 0.47 -9.15
N ALA A 367 -17.61 -0.76 -8.92
CA ALA A 367 -18.89 -1.00 -8.29
C ALA A 367 -18.96 -0.48 -6.85
N ARG A 368 -17.84 -0.58 -6.11
CA ARG A 368 -17.72 -0.13 -4.72
C ARG A 368 -17.60 1.38 -4.59
N PHE A 369 -16.79 2.00 -5.44
CA PHE A 369 -16.47 3.43 -5.39
C PHE A 369 -17.16 4.16 -6.53
N GLN A 370 -18.48 4.20 -6.50
CA GLN A 370 -19.26 4.94 -7.48
C GLN A 370 -19.18 6.46 -7.24
N GLU A 371 -19.19 7.22 -8.33
CA GLU A 371 -19.35 8.67 -8.24
C GLU A 371 -20.77 9.00 -7.78
N ASN A 372 -20.88 9.96 -6.87
CA ASN A 372 -22.18 10.46 -6.42
C ASN A 372 -22.59 11.68 -7.26
N GLN A 373 -23.81 12.19 -7.07
CA GLN A 373 -24.34 13.33 -7.84
C GLN A 373 -23.56 14.65 -7.67
N TYR A 374 -22.62 14.72 -6.73
CA TYR A 374 -21.71 15.84 -6.51
C TYR A 374 -20.27 15.55 -6.96
N GLY A 375 -20.04 14.37 -7.55
CA GLY A 375 -18.71 13.80 -7.74
C GLY A 375 -18.45 12.67 -6.75
#